data_AF-X1R831-F1
#
_entry.id   AF-X1R831-F1
#
_cell.length_a   1.000
_cell.length_b   1.000
_cell.length_c   1.000
_cell.angle_alpha   90.00
_cell.angle_beta   90.00
_cell.angle_gamma   90.00
#
_symmetry.space_group_name_H-M   'P 1'
#
loop_
_entity.id
_entity.type
_entity.pdbx_description
1 polymer ?
#
loop_
_entity_poly.entity_id
_entity_poly.type
_entity_poly.pdbx_seq_one_letter_code
_entity_poly.pdbx_strand_id
1 'polypeptide(L)'
;KRTKKLVGRDTQKGRNLYRLKTLIKFLPIKKNDFIFINKSKYFVENITKNRVLLRDENHVKLIKNFSFFDDKKAFKRIMEGD
;
A
#
# COMPACT_ATOMS: atom_id res chain seq x y z
N LYS A 1 2.29 7.78 5.21
CA LYS A 1 3.48 8.42 5.86
C LYS A 1 3.09 9.79 6.38
N ARG A 2 3.36 10.10 7.65
CA ARG A 2 3.09 11.43 8.25
C ARG A 2 4.39 12.21 8.36
N THR A 3 4.36 13.50 8.06
CA THR A 3 5.49 14.42 8.24
C THR A 3 5.00 15.72 8.86
N LYS A 4 5.90 16.40 9.58
CA LYS A 4 5.66 17.74 10.13
C LYS A 4 6.76 18.67 9.66
N LYS A 5 6.40 19.89 9.25
CA LYS A 5 7.36 20.97 8.93
C LYS A 5 7.15 22.09 9.93
N LEU A 6 8.21 22.51 10.62
CA LEU A 6 8.17 23.71 11.46
C LEU A 6 7.95 24.93 10.55
N VAL A 7 6.96 25.75 10.85
CA VAL A 7 6.62 26.94 10.05
C VAL A 7 6.81 28.25 10.82
N GLY A 8 6.91 28.18 12.14
CA GLY A 8 7.16 29.35 12.98
C GLY A 8 7.07 29.02 14.45
N ARG A 9 7.16 30.06 15.26
CA ARG A 9 7.00 29.99 16.72
C ARG A 9 6.01 31.06 17.14
N ASP A 10 5.01 30.65 17.90
CA ASP A 10 4.06 31.54 18.56
C ASP A 10 4.84 32.36 19.60
N THR A 11 4.92 33.67 19.39
CA THR A 11 5.69 34.60 20.21
C THR A 11 5.03 34.89 21.55
N GLN A 12 3.71 34.74 21.68
CA GLN A 12 2.99 34.96 22.93
C GLN A 12 3.04 33.73 23.85
N LYS A 13 2.93 32.53 23.26
CA LYS A 13 2.86 31.27 24.01
C LYS A 13 4.17 30.48 24.01
N GLY A 14 5.17 30.92 23.25
CA GLY A 14 6.46 30.25 23.08
C GLY A 14 6.40 28.91 22.36
N ARG A 15 5.26 28.55 21.75
CA ARG A 15 5.00 27.23 21.15
C ARG A 15 5.41 27.15 19.69
N ASN A 16 5.89 26.00 19.25
CA ASN A 16 6.23 25.78 17.85
C ASN A 16 4.96 25.53 17.02
N LEU A 17 4.84 26.24 15.91
CA LEU A 17 3.79 26.06 14.91
C LEU A 17 4.29 25.10 13.83
N TYR A 18 3.57 24.01 13.62
CA TYR A 18 3.90 23.00 12.63
C TYR A 18 2.82 22.89 11.56
N ARG A 19 3.23 22.77 10.30
CA ARG A 19 2.38 22.29 9.22
C ARG A 19 2.47 20.77 9.14
N LEU A 20 1.34 20.12 9.39
CA LEU A 20 1.22 18.67 9.29
C LEU A 20 0.91 18.28 7.84
N LYS A 21 1.54 17.21 7.35
CA LYS A 21 1.27 16.62 6.04
C LYS A 21 1.13 15.12 6.18
N THR A 22 0.14 14.56 5.49
CA THR A 22 -0.09 13.11 5.44
C THR A 22 -0.10 12.66 3.99
N LEU A 23 0.78 11.71 3.65
CA LEU A 23 0.75 11.01 2.38
C LEU A 23 -0.06 9.71 2.54
N ILE A 24 -1.18 9.64 1.83
CA ILE A 24 -2.01 8.45 1.66
C ILE A 24 -1.62 7.82 0.32
N LYS A 25 -1.22 6.54 0.35
CA LYS A 25 -0.98 5.76 -0.87
C LYS A 25 -2.05 4.69 -0.96
N PHE A 26 -2.71 4.60 -2.10
CA PHE A 26 -3.64 3.52 -2.38
C PHE A 26 -2.89 2.32 -2.96
N LEU A 27 -3.44 1.14 -2.71
CA LEU A 27 -2.92 -0.11 -3.25
C LEU A 27 -3.19 -0.13 -4.78
N PRO A 28 -2.19 -0.39 -5.64
CA PRO A 28 -2.34 -0.36 -7.10
C PRO A 28 -2.93 -1.68 -7.65
N ILE A 29 -3.74 -2.38 -6.87
CA ILE A 29 -4.39 -3.64 -7.26
C ILE A 29 -5.86 -3.58 -6.85
N LYS A 30 -6.73 -4.15 -7.68
CA LYS A 30 -8.16 -4.24 -7.44
C LYS A 30 -8.57 -5.68 -7.19
N LYS A 31 -9.77 -5.84 -6.63
CA LYS A 31 -10.41 -7.16 -6.54
C LYS A 31 -10.57 -7.74 -7.95
N ASN A 32 -10.34 -9.04 -8.08
CA ASN A 32 -10.35 -9.80 -9.34
C ASN A 32 -9.19 -9.50 -10.30
N ASP A 33 -8.19 -8.70 -9.91
CA ASP A 33 -6.96 -8.57 -10.69
C ASP A 33 -6.09 -9.85 -10.58
N PHE A 34 -5.31 -10.12 -11.62
CA PHE A 34 -4.19 -11.06 -11.55
C PHE A 34 -2.88 -10.31 -11.29
N ILE A 35 -2.07 -10.81 -10.37
CA ILE A 35 -0.79 -10.21 -9.98
C ILE A 35 0.34 -11.24 -10.02
N PHE A 36 1.53 -10.79 -10.38
CA PHE A 36 2.74 -11.62 -10.30
C PHE A 36 3.53 -11.30 -9.03
N ILE A 37 3.79 -12.32 -8.21
CA ILE A 37 4.67 -12.22 -7.05
C ILE A 37 5.72 -13.31 -7.17
N ASN A 38 7.01 -12.92 -7.21
CA ASN A 38 8.14 -13.85 -7.33
C ASN A 38 8.00 -14.84 -8.51
N LYS A 39 7.53 -14.38 -9.68
CA LYS A 39 7.29 -15.18 -10.89
C LYS A 39 6.09 -16.16 -10.83
N SER A 40 5.35 -16.21 -9.73
CA SER A 40 4.09 -16.96 -9.64
C SER A 40 2.90 -16.02 -9.85
N LYS A 41 1.88 -16.50 -10.57
CA LYS A 41 0.63 -15.79 -10.84
C LYS A 41 -0.35 -16.02 -9.70
N TYR A 42 -0.96 -14.95 -9.21
CA TYR A 42 -1.96 -15.02 -8.16
C TYR A 42 -3.22 -14.23 -8.55
N PHE A 43 -4.37 -14.77 -8.18
CA PHE A 43 -5.66 -14.09 -8.31
C PHE A 43 -6.01 -13.35 -7.02
N VAL A 44 -6.38 -12.06 -7.13
CA VAL A 44 -6.81 -11.24 -5.99
C VAL A 44 -8.28 -11.51 -5.69
N GLU A 45 -8.54 -12.39 -4.74
CA GLU A 45 -9.90 -12.77 -4.33
C GLU A 45 -10.59 -11.63 -3.58
N ASN A 46 -9.90 -11.01 -2.61
CA ASN A 46 -10.49 -9.95 -1.80
C ASN A 46 -9.43 -9.02 -1.21
N ILE A 47 -9.79 -7.75 -1.02
CA ILE A 47 -8.95 -6.73 -0.39
C ILE A 47 -9.69 -6.22 0.83
N THR A 48 -9.17 -6.52 2.01
CA THR A 48 -9.65 -5.98 3.29
C THR A 48 -8.85 -4.74 3.66
N LYS A 49 -9.25 -4.03 4.73
CA LYS A 49 -8.58 -2.81 5.20
C LYS A 49 -7.07 -2.98 5.38
N ASN A 50 -6.62 -4.14 5.85
CA ASN A 50 -5.23 -4.39 6.24
C ASN A 50 -4.57 -5.58 5.51
N ARG A 51 -5.30 -6.34 4.70
CA ARG A 51 -4.80 -7.59 4.08
C ARG A 51 -5.37 -7.80 2.69
N VAL A 52 -4.59 -8.45 1.84
CA VAL A 52 -5.00 -8.90 0.50
C VAL A 52 -5.05 -10.43 0.53
N LEU A 53 -6.19 -11.00 0.15
CA LEU A 53 -6.38 -12.44 0.01
C LEU A 53 -6.05 -12.84 -1.43
N LEU A 54 -5.11 -13.77 -1.56
CA LEU A 54 -4.64 -14.28 -2.84
C LEU A 54 -4.96 -15.77 -2.98
N ARG A 55 -5.35 -16.18 -4.19
CA ARG A 55 -5.44 -17.58 -4.59
C ARG A 55 -4.38 -17.90 -5.63
N ASP A 56 -3.71 -19.03 -5.44
CA ASP A 56 -2.82 -19.61 -6.44
C ASP A 56 -3.62 -20.37 -7.51
N GLU A 57 -2.98 -20.77 -8.61
CA GLU A 57 -3.58 -21.55 -9.70
C GLU A 57 -4.13 -22.90 -9.21
N ASN A 58 -3.53 -23.46 -8.15
CA ASN A 58 -3.97 -24.69 -7.49
C ASN A 58 -5.10 -24.47 -6.45
N HIS A 59 -5.75 -23.29 -6.46
CA HIS A 59 -6.80 -22.89 -5.50
C HIS A 59 -6.40 -22.88 -4.02
N VAL A 60 -5.11 -22.99 -3.70
CA VAL A 60 -4.61 -22.87 -2.33
C VAL A 60 -4.67 -21.41 -1.89
N LYS A 61 -5.35 -21.15 -0.76
CA LYS A 61 -5.53 -19.82 -0.19
C LYS A 61 -4.26 -19.36 0.51
N LEU A 62 -3.55 -18.39 -0.07
CA LEU A 62 -2.40 -17.77 0.57
C LEU A 62 -2.83 -16.49 1.30
N ILE A 63 -2.73 -16.51 2.63
CA ILE A 63 -2.91 -15.32 3.46
C ILE A 63 -1.53 -14.67 3.66
N LYS A 64 -1.21 -13.67 2.84
CA LYS A 64 0.00 -12.87 3.04
C LYS A 64 -0.35 -11.57 3.76
N ASN A 65 0.32 -11.34 4.89
CA ASN A 65 0.33 -10.02 5.53
C ASN A 65 1.28 -9.14 4.72
N PHE A 66 0.76 -8.11 4.07
CA PHE A 66 1.56 -7.19 3.26
C PHE A 66 1.80 -5.89 4.04
N SER A 67 3.06 -5.56 4.33
CA SER A 67 3.43 -4.17 4.66
C SER A 67 3.64 -3.44 3.34
N PHE A 68 2.64 -2.68 2.87
CA PHE A 68 2.77 -1.88 1.63
C PHE A 68 3.75 -0.71 1.79
N PHE A 69 4.19 -0.43 3.02
CA PHE A 69 5.05 0.70 3.34
C PHE A 69 6.53 0.32 3.52
N ASP A 70 6.85 -0.97 3.61
CA ASP A 70 8.22 -1.46 3.76
C ASP A 70 8.62 -2.28 2.53
N ASP A 71 9.72 -1.84 1.92
CA ASP A 71 10.51 -2.48 0.87
C ASP A 71 9.96 -2.52 -0.57
N LYS A 72 10.69 -1.79 -1.43
CA LYS A 72 11.23 -2.07 -2.79
C LYS A 72 10.66 -3.17 -3.71
N LYS A 73 9.57 -3.87 -3.39
CA LYS A 73 8.95 -4.87 -4.27
C LYS A 73 7.92 -4.17 -5.17
N ALA A 74 8.35 -3.93 -6.41
CA ALA A 74 7.49 -3.38 -7.45
C ALA A 74 6.43 -4.41 -7.85
N PHE A 75 5.15 -4.06 -7.66
CA PHE A 75 4.04 -4.81 -8.21
C PHE A 75 3.83 -4.36 -9.66
N LYS A 76 3.87 -5.30 -10.61
CA LYS A 76 3.44 -5.05 -11.99
C LYS A 76 2.03 -5.59 -12.17
N ARG A 77 1.12 -4.71 -12.58
CA ARG A 77 -0.24 -5.05 -13.01
C ARG A 77 -0.17 -5.51 -14.46
N ILE A 78 -0.88 -6.58 -14.80
CA ILE A 78 -1.09 -6.96 -16.20
C ILE A 78 -2.41 -6.34 -16.63
N MET A 79 -2.37 -5.52 -17.66
CA MET A 79 -3.56 -5.19 -18.45
C MET A 79 -3.62 -6.21 -19.58
N GLU A 80 -4.81 -6.75 -19.88
CA GLU A 80 -5.01 -7.59 -21.07
C GLU A 80 -4.56 -6.80 -22.31
N GLY A 81 -3.43 -7.20 -22.91
CA GLY A 81 -2.87 -6.55 -24.09
C GLY A 81 -1.34 -6.51 -24.24
N ASP A 82 -0.55 -7.05 -23.30
CA ASP A 82 0.93 -7.20 -23.41
C ASP A 82 1.37 -8.66 -23.60
#